data_AF-A0A353V2B5-F1
#
_entry.id   AF-A0A353V2B5-F1
#
_cell.length_a   1.000
_cell.length_b   1.000
_cell.length_c   1.000
_cell.angle_alpha   90.00
_cell.angle_beta   90.00
_cell.angle_gamma   90.00
#
_symmetry.space_group_name_H-M   'P 1'
#
loop_
_entity.id
_entity.type
_entity.pdbx_description
1 polymer ?
#
loop_
_entity_poly.entity_id
_entity_poly.type
_entity_poly.pdbx_seq_one_letter_code
_entity_poly.pdbx_strand_id
1 'polypeptide(L)'
;MGFVIMTRRLPVLAAFALLLLAVSTPFPAAALDEAERLWLVGERSFLDGLYPVARRALERFVADYPGDARRPAALLILGKARLALGDAESALEAFRRARPPEGAGASALEATFWEAETLFRLKRYAEARTAYDAVLRRDAASPHAPEALYGLGWSELELKRPEPAVTAFRDLRATWPGHALAPSATFYLARTLVELKRYDEAQPLLGEFAAKYPAHKLAPDAQYLLGLARVQGGDPRAGVADLRAFVAAHPAHPLAPAAQRLITGTLTRYGDRQELLETYKVLLEQTPPTAEALYDAGAIAGRLDRRRDQEAAWQRLRAEFPEHALAHRAALELANAAFKRRDFKEAAAQAQAAAASTEAGVRAEALLLAGEADLKLRRLAAAAKAFEAVGTVANVEAGVRYRALAGLGLTREQQQNWKAALAAYEAVASKSPDATLRDWAKDRAKAVRGRTNATRAR
;
A
#
# COMPACT_ATOMS: atom_id res chain seq x y z
N MET A 1 -69.34 -46.84 77.71
CA MET A 1 -69.27 -47.63 78.96
C MET A 1 -67.84 -47.53 79.49
N GLY A 2 -67.64 -47.10 80.75
CA GLY A 2 -66.34 -47.04 81.46
C GLY A 2 -65.70 -45.63 81.50
N PHE A 3 -66.15 -44.71 82.36
CA PHE A 3 -65.58 -44.35 83.69
C PHE A 3 -64.11 -43.85 83.63
N VAL A 4 -63.86 -42.54 83.60
CA VAL A 4 -63.75 -41.58 84.72
C VAL A 4 -62.62 -41.92 85.70
N ILE A 5 -61.55 -41.10 85.68
CA ILE A 5 -60.85 -40.68 86.90
C ILE A 5 -60.67 -39.15 86.84
N MET A 6 -61.37 -38.48 87.75
CA MET A 6 -61.18 -37.09 88.17
C MET A 6 -60.00 -37.02 89.13
N THR A 7 -59.14 -36.01 88.95
CA THR A 7 -58.55 -35.29 90.09
C THR A 7 -58.56 -33.79 89.82
N ARG A 8 -59.36 -33.08 90.63
CA ARG A 8 -59.40 -31.62 90.74
C ARG A 8 -58.29 -31.15 91.67
N ARG A 9 -57.72 -29.96 91.41
CA ARG A 9 -57.66 -28.79 92.33
C ARG A 9 -57.22 -27.51 91.56
N LEU A 10 -57.93 -26.40 91.82
CA LEU A 10 -57.82 -25.04 91.25
C LEU A 10 -56.66 -24.22 91.88
N PRO A 11 -56.57 -22.87 91.73
CA PRO A 11 -56.21 -22.07 90.54
C PRO A 11 -55.04 -21.09 90.85
N VAL A 12 -54.25 -20.65 89.87
CA VAL A 12 -53.44 -19.42 90.03
C VAL A 12 -53.55 -18.58 88.76
N LEU A 13 -54.10 -17.39 88.96
CA LEU A 13 -54.19 -16.26 88.04
C LEU A 13 -52.79 -15.76 87.62
N ALA A 14 -52.80 -15.02 86.51
CA ALA A 14 -51.76 -14.10 86.04
C ALA A 14 -50.62 -14.71 85.22
N ALA A 15 -50.74 -14.59 83.89
CA ALA A 15 -49.85 -13.76 83.07
C ALA A 15 -50.06 -14.13 81.59
N PHE A 16 -51.12 -13.58 81.01
CA PHE A 16 -51.14 -13.32 79.58
C PHE A 16 -50.03 -12.30 79.30
N ALA A 17 -49.22 -12.54 78.27
CA ALA A 17 -48.07 -11.75 77.82
C ALA A 17 -46.72 -12.06 78.50
N LEU A 18 -46.06 -13.13 78.07
CA LEU A 18 -44.61 -13.09 77.85
C LEU A 18 -44.15 -14.23 76.93
N LEU A 19 -43.69 -13.81 75.74
CA LEU A 19 -42.67 -14.49 74.92
C LEU A 19 -43.01 -15.87 74.33
N LEU A 20 -43.88 -15.88 73.33
CA LEU A 20 -43.58 -16.63 72.09
C LEU A 20 -42.42 -15.93 71.37
N LEU A 21 -41.20 -16.01 71.92
CA LEU A 21 -39.97 -15.79 71.17
C LEU A 21 -39.45 -17.17 70.75
N ALA A 22 -40.24 -17.82 69.88
CA ALA A 22 -39.66 -18.80 68.97
C ALA A 22 -38.68 -18.00 68.11
N VAL A 23 -37.39 -18.27 68.32
CA VAL A 23 -36.27 -17.68 67.61
C VAL A 23 -36.43 -17.94 66.12
N SER A 24 -37.12 -17.05 65.41
CA SER A 24 -36.79 -16.75 64.04
C SER A 24 -35.54 -15.87 64.13
N THR A 25 -34.36 -16.46 64.23
CA THR A 25 -33.17 -15.73 63.80
C THR A 25 -33.45 -15.36 62.33
N PRO A 26 -33.58 -14.08 61.96
CA PRO A 26 -33.37 -13.75 60.57
C PRO A 26 -31.93 -14.19 60.32
N PHE A 27 -31.71 -15.21 59.49
CA PHE A 27 -30.40 -15.31 58.86
C PHE A 27 -30.22 -13.95 58.17
N PRO A 28 -29.27 -13.09 58.58
CA PRO A 28 -28.91 -12.01 57.69
C PRO A 28 -28.50 -12.72 56.40
N ALA A 29 -29.18 -12.44 55.29
CA ALA A 29 -28.56 -12.63 54.00
C ALA A 29 -27.23 -11.87 54.13
N ALA A 30 -26.13 -12.60 54.29
CA ALA A 30 -24.85 -11.99 54.58
C ALA A 30 -24.59 -11.03 53.41
N ALA A 31 -24.67 -9.73 53.68
CA ALA A 31 -24.31 -8.74 52.67
C ALA A 31 -22.90 -9.10 52.24
N LEU A 32 -22.70 -9.34 50.93
CA LEU A 32 -21.39 -9.66 50.38
C LEU A 32 -20.39 -8.67 50.95
N ASP A 33 -19.22 -9.18 51.35
CA ASP A 33 -18.17 -8.27 51.79
C ASP A 33 -17.84 -7.29 50.65
N GLU A 34 -17.38 -6.10 51.01
CA GLU A 34 -17.20 -5.01 50.05
C GLU A 34 -16.19 -5.38 48.93
N ALA A 35 -15.17 -6.19 49.25
CA ALA A 35 -14.20 -6.68 48.28
C ALA A 35 -14.83 -7.65 47.28
N GLU A 36 -15.61 -8.62 47.76
CA GLU A 36 -16.37 -9.58 46.95
C GLU A 36 -17.39 -8.87 46.07
N ARG A 37 -18.10 -7.87 46.61
CA ARG A 37 -19.04 -7.05 45.82
C ARG A 37 -18.33 -6.30 44.70
N LEU A 38 -17.22 -5.62 44.98
CA LEU A 38 -16.48 -4.87 43.97
C LEU A 38 -15.86 -5.79 42.91
N TRP A 39 -15.34 -6.94 43.32
CA TRP A 39 -14.86 -7.99 42.42
C TRP A 39 -15.97 -8.46 41.47
N LEU A 40 -17.11 -8.89 42.01
CA LEU A 40 -18.23 -9.42 41.22
C LEU A 40 -18.81 -8.37 40.27
N VAL A 41 -19.04 -7.15 40.74
CA VAL A 41 -19.51 -6.05 39.87
C VAL A 41 -18.49 -5.79 38.77
N GLY A 42 -17.20 -5.75 39.10
CA GLY A 42 -16.11 -5.55 38.15
C GLY A 42 -16.07 -6.61 37.05
N GLU A 43 -16.02 -7.88 37.44
CA GLU A 43 -15.94 -9.03 36.54
C GLU A 43 -17.19 -9.18 35.67
N ARG A 44 -18.39 -9.14 36.26
CA ARG A 44 -19.65 -9.32 35.53
C ARG A 44 -19.89 -8.17 34.56
N SER A 45 -19.69 -6.93 35.01
CA SER A 45 -19.82 -5.77 34.12
C SER A 45 -18.84 -5.83 32.96
N PHE A 46 -17.64 -6.39 33.13
CA PHE A 46 -16.70 -6.56 32.03
C PHE A 46 -17.20 -7.60 31.02
N LEU A 47 -17.68 -8.75 31.49
CA LEU A 47 -18.26 -9.80 30.64
C LEU A 47 -19.49 -9.30 29.88
N ASP A 48 -20.29 -8.43 30.51
CA ASP A 48 -21.46 -7.79 29.91
C ASP A 48 -21.10 -6.62 28.97
N GLY A 49 -19.82 -6.31 28.80
CA GLY A 49 -19.34 -5.20 27.94
C GLY A 49 -19.54 -3.79 28.54
N LEU A 50 -19.96 -3.70 29.80
CA LEU A 50 -20.13 -2.46 30.55
C LEU A 50 -18.79 -1.95 31.12
N TYR A 51 -17.84 -1.68 30.21
CA TYR A 51 -16.46 -1.32 30.55
C TYR A 51 -16.30 -0.13 31.52
N PRO A 52 -17.10 0.95 31.44
CA PRO A 52 -17.00 2.05 32.42
C PRO A 52 -17.34 1.62 33.85
N VAL A 53 -18.33 0.74 34.02
CA VAL A 53 -18.76 0.22 35.33
C VAL A 53 -17.70 -0.74 35.86
N ALA A 54 -17.22 -1.66 35.02
CA ALA A 54 -16.14 -2.58 35.34
C ALA A 54 -14.89 -1.83 35.80
N ARG A 55 -14.46 -0.82 35.04
CA ARG A 55 -13.31 0.03 35.38
C ARG A 55 -13.46 0.63 36.76
N ARG A 56 -14.58 1.31 37.05
CA ARG A 56 -14.80 2.00 38.32
C ARG A 56 -14.78 1.05 39.52
N ALA A 57 -15.42 -0.11 39.40
CA ALA A 57 -15.47 -1.12 40.46
C ALA A 57 -14.09 -1.72 40.72
N LEU A 58 -13.35 -2.08 39.66
CA LEU A 58 -12.03 -2.70 39.75
C LEU A 58 -10.94 -1.72 40.20
N GLU A 59 -11.00 -0.45 39.80
CA GLU A 59 -10.10 0.60 40.30
C GLU A 59 -10.21 0.72 41.82
N ARG A 60 -11.44 0.75 42.33
CA ARG A 60 -11.68 0.80 43.77
C ARG A 60 -11.22 -0.49 44.46
N PHE A 61 -11.50 -1.66 43.88
CA PHE A 61 -11.03 -2.94 44.42
C PHE A 61 -9.50 -2.98 44.57
N VAL A 62 -8.77 -2.59 43.52
CA VAL A 62 -7.30 -2.64 43.49
C VAL A 62 -6.67 -1.62 44.45
N ALA A 63 -7.34 -0.48 44.68
CA ALA A 63 -6.89 0.57 45.59
C ALA A 63 -7.15 0.21 47.06
N ASP A 64 -8.36 -0.23 47.38
CA ASP A 64 -8.81 -0.44 48.76
C ASP A 64 -8.34 -1.80 49.32
N TYR A 65 -8.09 -2.80 48.46
CA TYR A 65 -7.73 -4.17 48.87
C TYR A 65 -6.39 -4.66 48.27
N PRO A 66 -5.26 -4.02 48.61
CA PRO A 66 -3.96 -4.34 48.00
C PRO A 66 -3.42 -5.74 48.32
N GLY A 67 -3.92 -6.40 49.37
CA GLY A 67 -3.53 -7.75 49.79
C GLY A 67 -4.47 -8.88 49.33
N ASP A 68 -5.57 -8.58 48.63
CA ASP A 68 -6.52 -9.59 48.17
C ASP A 68 -5.89 -10.49 47.10
N ALA A 69 -6.07 -11.81 47.21
CA ALA A 69 -5.52 -12.79 46.29
C ALA A 69 -6.00 -12.62 44.83
N ARG A 70 -7.18 -12.01 44.62
CA ARG A 70 -7.75 -11.74 43.30
C ARG A 70 -7.19 -10.48 42.66
N ARG A 71 -6.36 -9.70 43.36
CA ARG A 71 -5.81 -8.43 42.85
C ARG A 71 -5.11 -8.54 41.49
N PRO A 72 -4.27 -9.56 41.20
CA PRO A 72 -3.71 -9.75 39.86
C PRO A 72 -4.78 -9.92 38.77
N ALA A 73 -5.81 -10.73 39.04
CA ALA A 73 -6.93 -10.92 38.11
C ALA A 73 -7.76 -9.64 37.95
N ALA A 74 -7.95 -8.86 39.03
CA ALA A 74 -8.67 -7.60 38.98
C ALA A 74 -7.93 -6.56 38.13
N LEU A 75 -6.59 -6.48 38.28
CA LEU A 75 -5.72 -5.65 37.45
C LEU A 75 -5.75 -6.07 35.99
N LEU A 76 -5.78 -7.37 35.70
CA LEU A 76 -5.89 -7.91 34.34
C LEU A 76 -7.22 -7.48 33.70
N ILE A 77 -8.36 -7.67 34.37
CA ILE A 77 -9.68 -7.27 33.85
C ILE A 77 -9.76 -5.74 33.72
N LEU A 78 -9.21 -5.00 34.68
CA LEU A 78 -9.14 -3.54 34.64
C LEU A 78 -8.34 -3.05 33.42
N GLY A 79 -7.19 -3.67 33.14
CA GLY A 79 -6.40 -3.37 31.94
C GLY A 79 -7.19 -3.59 30.66
N LYS A 80 -7.90 -4.72 30.53
CA LYS A 80 -8.75 -5.00 29.36
C LYS A 80 -9.90 -4.00 29.23
N ALA A 81 -10.55 -3.64 30.33
CA ALA A 81 -11.62 -2.64 30.34
C ALA A 81 -11.10 -1.25 29.90
N ARG A 82 -9.93 -0.83 30.40
CA ARG A 82 -9.27 0.42 29.99
C ARG A 82 -8.90 0.41 28.51
N LEU A 83 -8.37 -0.70 28.00
CA LEU A 83 -8.05 -0.86 26.60
C LEU A 83 -9.29 -0.76 25.70
N ALA A 84 -10.40 -1.38 26.12
CA ALA A 84 -11.69 -1.28 25.42
C ALA A 84 -12.25 0.16 25.41
N LEU A 85 -11.92 0.96 26.42
CA LEU A 85 -12.26 2.39 26.50
C LEU A 85 -11.27 3.30 25.77
N GLY A 86 -10.23 2.75 25.14
CA GLY A 86 -9.20 3.50 24.42
C GLY A 86 -8.08 4.09 25.29
N ASP A 87 -8.08 3.81 26.60
CA ASP A 87 -7.07 4.27 27.56
C ASP A 87 -5.89 3.29 27.63
N ALA A 88 -5.08 3.28 26.56
CA ALA A 88 -4.02 2.29 26.37
C ALA A 88 -2.84 2.45 27.35
N GLU A 89 -2.48 3.66 27.77
CA GLU A 89 -1.38 3.87 28.74
C GLU A 89 -1.76 3.36 30.14
N SER A 90 -2.97 3.68 30.61
CA SER A 90 -3.45 3.17 31.91
C SER A 90 -3.72 1.66 31.87
N ALA A 91 -4.05 1.11 30.70
CA ALA A 91 -4.15 -0.34 30.50
C ALA A 91 -2.77 -1.01 30.61
N LEU A 92 -1.74 -0.43 29.98
CA LEU A 92 -0.36 -0.93 30.05
C LEU A 92 0.16 -1.00 31.49
N GLU A 93 -0.09 0.04 32.29
CA GLU A 93 0.25 0.05 33.71
C GLU A 93 -0.45 -1.09 34.47
N ALA A 94 -1.74 -1.28 34.23
CA ALA A 94 -2.53 -2.32 34.88
C ALA A 94 -2.01 -3.74 34.54
N PHE A 95 -1.68 -4.02 33.28
CA PHE A 95 -1.12 -5.31 32.86
C PHE A 95 0.25 -5.58 33.47
N ARG A 96 1.13 -4.57 33.55
CA ARG A 96 2.44 -4.69 34.23
C ARG A 96 2.28 -5.03 35.71
N ARG A 97 1.31 -4.39 36.38
CA ARG A 97 1.00 -4.64 37.81
C ARG A 97 0.29 -5.96 38.05
N ALA A 98 -0.38 -6.54 37.04
CA ALA A 98 -1.04 -7.83 37.15
C ALA A 98 -0.06 -9.02 37.20
N ARG A 99 1.23 -8.81 36.93
CA ARG A 99 2.25 -9.87 36.92
C ARG A 99 2.77 -10.13 38.35
N PRO A 100 2.56 -11.32 38.95
CA PRO A 100 3.08 -11.63 40.28
C PRO A 100 4.62 -11.79 40.27
N PRO A 101 5.31 -11.47 41.38
CA PRO A 101 6.78 -11.51 41.47
C PRO A 101 7.42 -12.88 41.18
N GLU A 102 6.75 -13.97 41.57
CA GLU A 102 7.23 -15.37 41.40
C GLU A 102 6.73 -16.01 40.08
N GLY A 103 6.18 -15.20 39.16
CA GLY A 103 5.24 -15.63 38.14
C GLY A 103 5.72 -16.63 37.08
N ALA A 104 5.11 -17.82 37.09
CA ALA A 104 5.17 -18.84 36.03
C ALA A 104 3.80 -19.48 35.70
N GLY A 105 2.67 -18.85 36.04
CA GLY A 105 1.32 -19.39 35.80
C GLY A 105 0.61 -18.78 34.57
N ALA A 106 -0.46 -19.44 34.10
CA ALA A 106 -1.24 -19.03 32.93
C ALA A 106 -1.74 -17.57 33.00
N SER A 107 -2.19 -17.11 34.18
CA SER A 107 -2.63 -15.73 34.39
C SER A 107 -1.51 -14.69 34.20
N ALA A 108 -0.26 -15.03 34.56
CA ALA A 108 0.88 -14.16 34.34
C ALA A 108 1.26 -14.06 32.85
N LEU A 109 1.07 -15.15 32.09
CA LEU A 109 1.28 -15.17 30.64
C LEU A 109 0.20 -14.40 29.91
N GLU A 110 -1.05 -14.52 30.34
CA GLU A 110 -2.14 -13.71 29.83
C GLU A 110 -1.88 -12.21 30.07
N ALA A 111 -1.48 -11.81 31.28
CA ALA A 111 -1.10 -10.41 31.55
C ALA A 111 0.05 -9.92 30.65
N THR A 112 1.06 -10.76 30.41
CA THR A 112 2.19 -10.43 29.51
C THR A 112 1.75 -10.33 28.05
N PHE A 113 0.80 -11.17 27.61
CA PHE A 113 0.21 -11.10 26.29
C PHE A 113 -0.56 -9.79 26.09
N TRP A 114 -1.42 -9.41 27.04
CA TRP A 114 -2.17 -8.15 26.94
C TRP A 114 -1.28 -6.91 27.09
N GLU A 115 -0.18 -7.00 27.84
CA GLU A 115 0.91 -6.00 27.81
C GLU A 115 1.45 -5.85 26.38
N ALA A 116 1.77 -6.96 25.69
CA ALA A 116 2.29 -6.95 24.33
C ALA A 116 1.31 -6.34 23.31
N GLU A 117 0.04 -6.73 23.37
CA GLU A 117 -1.04 -6.18 22.53
C GLU A 117 -1.20 -4.67 22.72
N THR A 118 -1.10 -4.22 23.98
CA THR A 118 -1.21 -2.79 24.32
C THR A 118 -0.01 -2.01 23.81
N LEU A 119 1.20 -2.54 23.98
CA LEU A 119 2.43 -1.95 23.44
C LEU A 119 2.39 -1.86 21.91
N PHE A 120 1.85 -2.88 21.24
CA PHE A 120 1.68 -2.87 19.79
C PHE A 120 0.73 -1.74 19.34
N ARG A 121 -0.42 -1.56 20.02
CA ARG A 121 -1.37 -0.47 19.74
C ARG A 121 -0.77 0.91 19.99
N LEU A 122 0.09 1.03 21.00
CA LEU A 122 0.88 2.24 21.29
C LEU A 122 2.04 2.46 20.30
N LYS A 123 2.20 1.59 19.29
CA LYS A 123 3.31 1.60 18.32
C LYS A 123 4.70 1.41 18.95
N ARG A 124 4.75 0.86 20.16
CA ARG A 124 5.98 0.53 20.90
C ARG A 124 6.44 -0.87 20.50
N TYR A 125 6.70 -1.08 19.20
CA TYR A 125 6.86 -2.39 18.59
C TYR A 125 8.04 -3.21 19.14
N ALA A 126 9.14 -2.56 19.53
CA ALA A 126 10.29 -3.24 20.13
C ALA A 126 9.97 -3.84 21.51
N GLU A 127 9.19 -3.13 22.32
CA GLU A 127 8.72 -3.62 23.62
C GLU A 127 7.64 -4.70 23.42
N ALA A 128 6.70 -4.49 22.48
CA ALA A 128 5.67 -5.47 22.14
C ALA A 128 6.29 -6.81 21.72
N ARG A 129 7.26 -6.78 20.81
CA ARG A 129 8.07 -7.93 20.39
C ARG A 129 8.67 -8.67 21.60
N THR A 130 9.27 -7.93 22.53
CA THR A 130 9.91 -8.50 23.72
C THR A 130 8.88 -9.18 24.64
N ALA A 131 7.70 -8.58 24.81
CA ALA A 131 6.62 -9.15 25.59
C ALA A 131 6.00 -10.40 24.93
N TYR A 132 5.77 -10.40 23.60
CA TYR A 132 5.32 -11.60 22.87
C TYR A 132 6.32 -12.76 22.98
N ASP A 133 7.62 -12.50 22.78
CA ASP A 133 8.69 -13.51 22.93
C ASP A 133 8.70 -14.09 24.37
N ALA A 134 8.44 -13.26 25.39
CA ALA A 134 8.34 -13.73 26.77
C ALA A 134 7.14 -14.67 27.01
N VAL A 135 6.01 -14.46 26.33
CA VAL A 135 4.87 -15.40 26.37
C VAL A 135 5.27 -16.75 25.79
N LEU A 136 5.89 -16.74 24.62
CA LEU A 136 6.26 -17.94 23.86
C LEU A 136 7.35 -18.77 24.54
N ARG A 137 8.36 -18.14 25.16
CA ARG A 137 9.46 -18.85 25.84
C ARG A 137 9.04 -19.54 27.13
N ARG A 138 8.07 -18.97 27.84
CA ARG A 138 7.65 -19.46 29.16
C ARG A 138 6.70 -20.64 29.06
N ASP A 139 5.79 -20.61 28.09
CA ASP A 139 4.91 -21.74 27.81
C ASP A 139 4.45 -21.72 26.35
N ALA A 140 5.03 -22.58 25.54
CA ALA A 140 4.62 -22.78 24.16
C ALA A 140 3.21 -23.38 24.03
N ALA A 141 2.65 -23.96 25.10
CA ALA A 141 1.28 -24.48 25.17
C ALA A 141 0.27 -23.45 25.72
N SER A 142 0.71 -22.21 26.00
CA SER A 142 -0.17 -21.13 26.43
C SER A 142 -1.35 -20.97 25.44
N PRO A 143 -2.59 -20.78 25.92
CA PRO A 143 -3.73 -20.49 25.05
C PRO A 143 -3.54 -19.28 24.14
N HIS A 144 -2.65 -18.34 24.52
CA HIS A 144 -2.32 -17.14 23.75
C HIS A 144 -1.08 -17.30 22.86
N ALA A 145 -0.46 -18.49 22.81
CA ALA A 145 0.74 -18.70 21.99
C ALA A 145 0.50 -18.45 20.49
N PRO A 146 -0.62 -18.88 19.87
CA PRO A 146 -0.90 -18.54 18.46
C PRO A 146 -1.02 -17.03 18.22
N GLU A 147 -1.76 -16.32 19.06
CA GLU A 147 -1.93 -14.86 18.98
C GLU A 147 -0.62 -14.12 19.24
N ALA A 148 0.16 -14.56 20.23
CA ALA A 148 1.45 -13.96 20.55
C ALA A 148 2.43 -14.11 19.39
N LEU A 149 2.45 -15.26 18.72
CA LEU A 149 3.31 -15.50 17.56
C LEU A 149 2.85 -14.68 16.35
N TYR A 150 1.54 -14.50 16.18
CA TYR A 150 0.99 -13.61 15.16
C TYR A 150 1.39 -12.14 15.41
N GLY A 151 1.21 -11.66 16.64
CA GLY A 151 1.60 -10.32 17.08
C GLY A 151 3.11 -10.09 17.00
N LEU A 152 3.92 -11.12 17.27
CA LEU A 152 5.37 -11.10 17.07
C LEU A 152 5.71 -10.89 15.59
N GLY A 153 5.09 -11.64 14.69
CA GLY A 153 5.28 -11.48 13.24
C GLY A 153 4.98 -10.06 12.77
N TRP A 154 3.87 -9.47 13.23
CA TRP A 154 3.53 -8.08 12.94
C TRP A 154 4.51 -7.08 13.53
N SER A 155 4.95 -7.29 14.78
CA SER A 155 5.93 -6.42 15.43
C SER A 155 7.24 -6.39 14.66
N GLU A 156 7.69 -7.54 14.15
CA GLU A 156 8.92 -7.63 13.34
C GLU A 156 8.76 -6.92 11.97
N LEU A 157 7.59 -7.01 11.31
CA LEU A 157 7.32 -6.24 10.08
C LEU A 157 7.37 -4.72 10.31
N GLU A 158 6.76 -4.24 11.40
CA GLU A 158 6.77 -2.82 11.76
C GLU A 158 8.19 -2.32 12.08
N LEU A 159 9.02 -3.19 12.65
CA LEU A 159 10.45 -2.95 12.91
C LEU A 159 11.34 -3.10 11.67
N LYS A 160 10.77 -3.34 10.48
CA LYS A 160 11.50 -3.56 9.21
C LYS A 160 12.42 -4.78 9.26
N ARG A 161 11.97 -5.83 9.95
CA ARG A 161 12.66 -7.12 10.08
C ARG A 161 11.81 -8.24 9.45
N PRO A 162 11.76 -8.31 8.11
CA PRO A 162 10.87 -9.24 7.41
C PRO A 162 11.25 -10.71 7.57
N GLU A 163 12.52 -11.07 7.75
CA GLU A 163 12.94 -12.47 7.93
C GLU A 163 12.46 -13.07 9.26
N PRO A 164 12.61 -12.39 10.42
CA PRO A 164 11.97 -12.83 11.66
C PRO A 164 10.44 -12.95 11.56
N ALA A 165 9.77 -12.04 10.83
CA ALA A 165 8.33 -12.13 10.60
C ALA A 165 7.94 -13.39 9.81
N VAL A 166 8.71 -13.71 8.77
CA VAL A 166 8.57 -14.96 8.00
C VAL A 166 8.66 -16.18 8.91
N THR A 167 9.60 -16.22 9.85
CA THR A 167 9.71 -17.32 10.83
C THR A 167 8.46 -17.39 11.71
N ALA A 168 8.03 -16.27 12.32
CA ALA A 168 6.88 -16.27 13.21
C ALA A 168 5.58 -16.75 12.53
N PHE A 169 5.26 -16.25 11.34
CA PHE A 169 4.05 -16.69 10.63
C PHE A 169 4.15 -18.15 10.15
N ARG A 170 5.33 -18.63 9.78
CA ARG A 170 5.57 -20.03 9.40
C ARG A 170 5.33 -20.96 10.58
N ASP A 171 5.91 -20.62 11.73
CA ASP A 171 5.81 -21.40 12.96
C ASP A 171 4.36 -21.47 13.46
N LEU A 172 3.59 -20.39 13.34
CA LEU A 172 2.16 -20.38 13.69
C LEU A 172 1.38 -21.38 12.85
N ARG A 173 1.54 -21.33 11.52
CA ARG A 173 0.84 -22.24 10.61
C ARG A 173 1.24 -23.70 10.85
N ALA A 174 2.52 -23.95 11.11
CA ALA A 174 3.04 -25.29 11.31
C ALA A 174 2.56 -25.91 12.63
N THR A 175 2.53 -25.10 13.69
CA THR A 175 2.20 -25.56 15.05
C THR A 175 0.69 -25.64 15.27
N TRP A 176 -0.08 -24.69 14.73
CA TRP A 176 -1.54 -24.63 14.91
C TRP A 176 -2.31 -24.52 13.58
N PRO A 177 -2.27 -25.54 12.72
CA PRO A 177 -2.89 -25.49 11.38
C PRO A 177 -4.42 -25.34 11.39
N GLY A 178 -5.09 -25.65 12.51
CA GLY A 178 -6.54 -25.48 12.71
C GLY A 178 -6.95 -24.20 13.43
N HIS A 179 -5.99 -23.36 13.85
CA HIS A 179 -6.31 -22.11 14.56
C HIS A 179 -6.94 -21.07 13.64
N ALA A 180 -7.83 -20.23 14.17
CA ALA A 180 -8.52 -19.20 13.41
C ALA A 180 -7.57 -18.19 12.72
N LEU A 181 -6.37 -18.00 13.27
CA LEU A 181 -5.32 -17.15 12.68
C LEU A 181 -4.46 -17.84 11.62
N ALA A 182 -4.49 -19.18 11.50
CA ALA A 182 -3.64 -19.91 10.57
C ALA A 182 -3.82 -19.49 9.10
N PRO A 183 -5.04 -19.22 8.60
CA PRO A 183 -5.23 -18.66 7.26
C PRO A 183 -4.54 -17.30 7.13
N SER A 184 -4.79 -16.36 8.05
CA SER A 184 -4.21 -15.02 8.01
C SER A 184 -2.67 -15.07 8.09
N ALA A 185 -2.10 -15.89 8.97
CA ALA A 185 -0.65 -16.10 9.05
C ALA A 185 -0.08 -16.65 7.74
N THR A 186 -0.79 -17.59 7.07
CA THR A 186 -0.38 -18.13 5.76
C THR A 186 -0.32 -17.02 4.70
N PHE A 187 -1.35 -16.18 4.65
CA PHE A 187 -1.38 -15.03 3.73
C PHE A 187 -0.23 -14.05 4.01
N TYR A 188 -0.04 -13.63 5.25
CA TYR A 188 0.99 -12.64 5.58
C TYR A 188 2.41 -13.19 5.41
N LEU A 189 2.63 -14.47 5.71
CA LEU A 189 3.88 -15.15 5.34
C LEU A 189 4.14 -15.05 3.84
N ALA A 190 3.16 -15.40 3.02
CA ALA A 190 3.33 -15.37 1.58
C ALA A 190 3.52 -13.94 1.05
N ARG A 191 2.77 -12.97 1.57
CA ARG A 191 2.95 -11.55 1.22
C ARG A 191 4.37 -11.06 1.55
N THR A 192 4.87 -11.36 2.75
CA THR A 192 6.24 -10.98 3.13
C THR A 192 7.28 -11.67 2.25
N LEU A 193 7.06 -12.93 1.85
CA LEU A 193 7.94 -13.61 0.89
C LEU A 193 7.92 -12.95 -0.50
N VAL A 194 6.76 -12.49 -0.97
CA VAL A 194 6.65 -11.69 -2.22
C VAL A 194 7.42 -10.38 -2.09
N GLU A 195 7.28 -9.65 -0.97
CA GLU A 195 8.02 -8.42 -0.71
C GLU A 195 9.55 -8.66 -0.68
N LEU A 196 9.98 -9.80 -0.17
CA LEU A 196 11.37 -10.28 -0.19
C LEU A 196 11.82 -10.84 -1.55
N LYS A 197 10.94 -10.84 -2.57
CA LYS A 197 11.17 -11.44 -3.90
C LYS A 197 11.47 -12.94 -3.88
N ARG A 198 11.11 -13.64 -2.81
CA ARG A 198 11.23 -15.10 -2.65
C ARG A 198 10.01 -15.78 -3.25
N TYR A 199 9.81 -15.60 -4.56
CA TYR A 199 8.60 -16.01 -5.25
C TYR A 199 8.38 -17.52 -5.23
N ASP A 200 9.45 -18.31 -5.33
CA ASP A 200 9.38 -19.79 -5.30
C ASP A 200 8.77 -20.31 -4.00
N GLU A 201 9.00 -19.63 -2.89
CA GLU A 201 8.40 -19.97 -1.59
C GLU A 201 6.99 -19.40 -1.42
N ALA A 202 6.70 -18.23 -2.01
CA ALA A 202 5.41 -17.57 -1.86
C ALA A 202 4.30 -18.25 -2.68
N GLN A 203 4.59 -18.67 -3.91
CA GLN A 203 3.62 -19.26 -4.83
C GLN A 203 2.85 -20.46 -4.26
N PRO A 204 3.50 -21.51 -3.69
CA PRO A 204 2.76 -22.65 -3.14
C PRO A 204 1.84 -22.23 -1.98
N LEU A 205 2.25 -21.26 -1.17
CA LEU A 205 1.44 -20.76 -0.05
C LEU A 205 0.20 -20.01 -0.52
N LEU A 206 0.34 -19.19 -1.57
CA LEU A 206 -0.78 -18.45 -2.16
C LEU A 206 -1.73 -19.39 -2.90
N GLY A 207 -1.21 -20.40 -3.58
CA GLY A 207 -2.00 -21.46 -4.21
C GLY A 207 -2.79 -22.27 -3.19
N GLU A 208 -2.15 -22.72 -2.11
CA GLU A 208 -2.81 -23.41 -0.99
C GLU A 208 -3.90 -22.52 -0.37
N PHE A 209 -3.58 -21.25 -0.12
CA PHE A 209 -4.52 -20.30 0.48
C PHE A 209 -5.77 -20.13 -0.40
N ALA A 210 -5.59 -19.92 -1.71
CA ALA A 210 -6.71 -19.76 -2.64
C ALA A 210 -7.58 -21.02 -2.74
N ALA A 211 -6.99 -22.21 -2.65
CA ALA A 211 -7.72 -23.48 -2.69
C ALA A 211 -8.47 -23.78 -1.38
N LYS A 212 -7.82 -23.55 -0.22
CA LYS A 212 -8.36 -23.93 1.09
C LYS A 212 -9.28 -22.88 1.70
N TYR A 213 -9.08 -21.61 1.37
CA TYR A 213 -9.81 -20.49 1.97
C TYR A 213 -10.45 -19.54 0.93
N PRO A 214 -11.22 -20.04 -0.05
CA PRO A 214 -11.76 -19.21 -1.14
C PRO A 214 -12.73 -18.12 -0.67
N ALA A 215 -13.38 -18.29 0.49
CA ALA A 215 -14.31 -17.32 1.09
C ALA A 215 -13.64 -16.38 2.12
N HIS A 216 -12.32 -16.50 2.36
CA HIS A 216 -11.65 -15.63 3.32
C HIS A 216 -11.55 -14.20 2.76
N LYS A 217 -11.65 -13.20 3.64
CA LYS A 217 -11.57 -11.77 3.27
C LYS A 217 -10.28 -11.35 2.52
N LEU A 218 -9.22 -12.16 2.63
CA LEU A 218 -7.92 -11.94 1.98
C LEU A 218 -7.74 -12.79 0.70
N ALA A 219 -8.75 -13.55 0.29
CA ALA A 219 -8.69 -14.37 -0.92
C ALA A 219 -8.44 -13.55 -2.20
N PRO A 220 -9.10 -12.39 -2.41
CA PRO A 220 -8.80 -11.55 -3.58
C PRO A 220 -7.34 -11.07 -3.59
N ASP A 221 -6.81 -10.58 -2.47
CA ASP A 221 -5.41 -10.18 -2.34
C ASP A 221 -4.45 -11.36 -2.60
N ALA A 222 -4.77 -12.56 -2.11
CA ALA A 222 -3.95 -13.75 -2.33
C ALA A 222 -3.91 -14.16 -3.81
N GLN A 223 -5.05 -14.08 -4.50
CA GLN A 223 -5.15 -14.35 -5.95
C GLN A 223 -4.31 -13.36 -6.76
N TYR A 224 -4.39 -12.06 -6.42
CA TYR A 224 -3.54 -11.04 -7.04
C TYR A 224 -2.04 -11.33 -6.79
N LEU A 225 -1.66 -11.61 -5.55
CA LEU A 225 -0.27 -11.87 -5.20
C LEU A 225 0.25 -13.14 -5.86
N LEU A 226 -0.57 -14.17 -6.08
CA LEU A 226 -0.18 -15.39 -6.78
C LEU A 226 0.21 -15.07 -8.22
N GLY A 227 -0.64 -14.33 -8.92
CA GLY A 227 -0.35 -13.90 -10.29
C GLY A 227 0.88 -13.03 -10.38
N LEU A 228 1.05 -12.07 -9.47
CA LEU A 228 2.24 -11.23 -9.38
C LEU A 228 3.52 -12.05 -9.10
N ALA A 229 3.46 -12.98 -8.14
CA ALA A 229 4.59 -13.83 -7.78
C ALA A 229 5.00 -14.75 -8.95
N ARG A 230 4.04 -15.28 -9.73
CA ARG A 230 4.33 -16.08 -10.93
C ARG A 230 4.95 -15.25 -12.05
N VAL A 231 4.40 -14.06 -12.33
CA VAL A 231 4.97 -13.13 -13.32
C VAL A 231 6.43 -12.80 -12.98
N GLN A 232 6.69 -12.44 -11.72
CA GLN A 232 8.03 -12.02 -11.29
C GLN A 232 8.97 -13.20 -11.02
N GLY A 233 8.42 -14.38 -10.72
CA GLY A 233 9.14 -15.64 -10.47
C GLY A 233 9.53 -16.41 -11.74
N GLY A 234 9.20 -15.91 -12.93
CA GLY A 234 9.63 -16.50 -14.20
C GLY A 234 8.58 -17.33 -14.94
N ASP A 235 7.33 -17.36 -14.46
CA ASP A 235 6.19 -17.93 -15.19
C ASP A 235 5.19 -16.83 -15.59
N PRO A 236 5.53 -15.98 -16.58
CA PRO A 236 4.69 -14.88 -16.99
C PRO A 236 3.35 -15.32 -17.58
N ARG A 237 3.27 -16.49 -18.21
CA ARG A 237 2.03 -16.98 -18.82
C ARG A 237 1.03 -17.41 -17.75
N ALA A 238 1.45 -18.25 -16.81
CA ALA A 238 0.56 -18.65 -15.71
C ALA A 238 0.17 -17.43 -14.86
N GLY A 239 1.13 -16.56 -14.54
CA GLY A 239 0.86 -15.36 -13.76
C GLY A 239 -0.13 -14.40 -14.43
N VAL A 240 -0.05 -14.21 -15.75
CA VAL A 240 -1.06 -13.42 -16.49
C VAL A 240 -2.44 -14.09 -16.45
N ALA A 241 -2.51 -15.42 -16.57
CA ALA A 241 -3.78 -16.13 -16.47
C ALA A 241 -4.44 -15.93 -15.09
N ASP A 242 -3.66 -16.02 -14.00
CA ASP A 242 -4.15 -15.77 -12.64
C ASP A 242 -4.62 -14.33 -12.44
N LEU A 243 -3.83 -13.35 -12.92
CA LEU A 243 -4.21 -11.94 -12.82
C LEU A 243 -5.50 -11.64 -13.62
N ARG A 244 -5.68 -12.25 -14.78
CA ARG A 244 -6.93 -12.13 -15.56
C ARG A 244 -8.12 -12.71 -14.81
N ALA A 245 -7.95 -13.90 -14.22
CA ALA A 245 -8.99 -14.51 -13.40
C ALA A 245 -9.35 -13.62 -12.19
N PHE A 246 -8.35 -13.01 -11.54
CA PHE A 246 -8.56 -12.06 -10.47
C PHE A 246 -9.35 -10.81 -10.92
N VAL A 247 -8.97 -10.17 -12.04
CA VAL A 247 -9.68 -8.98 -12.56
C VAL A 247 -11.11 -9.33 -12.97
N ALA A 248 -11.34 -10.49 -13.58
CA ALA A 248 -12.67 -10.95 -13.97
C ALA A 248 -13.57 -11.24 -12.76
N ALA A 249 -13.02 -11.83 -11.69
CA ALA A 249 -13.76 -12.15 -10.48
C ALA A 249 -14.00 -10.92 -9.59
N HIS A 250 -13.06 -9.97 -9.57
CA HIS A 250 -13.07 -8.81 -8.65
C HIS A 250 -12.82 -7.48 -9.38
N PRO A 251 -13.67 -7.10 -10.35
CA PRO A 251 -13.43 -5.92 -11.19
C PRO A 251 -13.37 -4.60 -10.43
N ALA A 252 -14.05 -4.51 -9.27
CA ALA A 252 -14.06 -3.32 -8.40
C ALA A 252 -12.98 -3.36 -7.29
N HIS A 253 -12.12 -4.38 -7.25
CA HIS A 253 -11.09 -4.48 -6.22
C HIS A 253 -10.04 -3.37 -6.38
N PRO A 254 -9.50 -2.78 -5.29
CA PRO A 254 -8.46 -1.74 -5.37
C PRO A 254 -7.19 -2.16 -6.14
N LEU A 255 -6.92 -3.46 -6.21
CA LEU A 255 -5.77 -4.03 -6.94
C LEU A 255 -6.07 -4.35 -8.42
N ALA A 256 -7.32 -4.27 -8.88
CA ALA A 256 -7.67 -4.58 -10.27
C ALA A 256 -6.92 -3.69 -11.30
N PRO A 257 -6.78 -2.36 -11.10
CA PRO A 257 -5.97 -1.53 -11.98
C PRO A 257 -4.49 -1.91 -11.97
N ALA A 258 -3.95 -2.30 -10.81
CA ALA A 258 -2.57 -2.76 -10.72
C ALA A 258 -2.36 -4.09 -11.47
N ALA A 259 -3.29 -5.04 -11.32
CA ALA A 259 -3.30 -6.29 -12.05
C ALA A 259 -3.35 -6.07 -13.57
N GLN A 260 -4.21 -5.17 -14.04
CA GLN A 260 -4.33 -4.83 -15.46
C GLN A 260 -3.01 -4.28 -16.01
N ARG A 261 -2.33 -3.39 -15.27
CA ARG A 261 -1.00 -2.89 -15.67
C ARG A 261 0.05 -4.00 -15.73
N LEU A 262 0.06 -4.91 -14.75
CA LEU A 262 0.96 -6.07 -14.79
C LEU A 262 0.66 -6.98 -15.99
N ILE A 263 -0.61 -7.25 -16.28
CA ILE A 263 -1.02 -8.05 -17.45
C ILE A 263 -0.50 -7.39 -18.73
N THR A 264 -0.83 -6.12 -18.95
CA THR A 264 -0.46 -5.38 -20.16
C THR A 264 1.05 -5.31 -20.33
N GLY A 265 1.79 -4.95 -19.26
CA GLY A 265 3.26 -4.88 -19.31
C GLY A 265 3.91 -6.24 -19.57
N THR A 266 3.39 -7.31 -18.97
CA THR A 266 3.91 -8.67 -19.15
C THR A 266 3.68 -9.17 -20.57
N LEU A 267 2.46 -9.02 -21.10
CA LEU A 267 2.14 -9.43 -22.46
C LEU A 267 2.86 -8.59 -23.50
N THR A 268 3.03 -7.28 -23.25
CA THR A 268 3.85 -6.42 -24.10
C THR A 268 5.27 -6.97 -24.22
N ARG A 269 5.84 -7.54 -23.15
CA ARG A 269 7.22 -8.04 -23.14
C ARG A 269 7.35 -9.48 -23.65
N TYR A 270 6.45 -10.37 -23.25
CA TYR A 270 6.58 -11.82 -23.42
C TYR A 270 5.44 -12.46 -24.22
N GLY A 271 4.37 -11.72 -24.46
CA GLY A 271 3.18 -12.22 -25.14
C GLY A 271 3.44 -12.45 -26.62
N ASP A 272 2.76 -13.45 -27.16
CA ASP A 272 2.79 -13.70 -28.60
C ASP A 272 1.87 -12.73 -29.37
N ARG A 273 1.89 -12.84 -30.71
CA ARG A 273 1.11 -11.95 -31.58
C ARG A 273 -0.40 -12.02 -31.31
N GLN A 274 -0.94 -13.20 -30.97
CA GLN A 274 -2.37 -13.36 -30.69
C GLN A 274 -2.71 -12.76 -29.32
N GLU A 275 -1.90 -13.02 -28.31
CA GLU A 275 -2.12 -12.47 -26.97
C GLU A 275 -2.09 -10.94 -26.97
N LEU A 276 -1.13 -10.34 -27.69
CA LEU A 276 -1.06 -8.89 -27.90
C LEU A 276 -2.30 -8.35 -28.63
N LEU A 277 -2.79 -9.07 -29.64
CA LEU A 277 -3.98 -8.67 -30.40
C LEU A 277 -5.23 -8.64 -29.51
N GLU A 278 -5.41 -9.65 -28.68
CA GLU A 278 -6.55 -9.70 -27.75
C GLU A 278 -6.44 -8.61 -26.67
N THR A 279 -5.26 -8.38 -26.11
CA THR A 279 -5.06 -7.27 -25.15
C THR A 279 -5.32 -5.91 -25.78
N TYR A 280 -4.90 -5.69 -27.03
CA TYR A 280 -5.23 -4.48 -27.77
C TYR A 280 -6.75 -4.25 -27.84
N LYS A 281 -7.53 -5.27 -28.19
CA LYS A 281 -9.00 -5.16 -28.28
C LYS A 281 -9.62 -4.80 -26.93
N VAL A 282 -9.22 -5.54 -25.88
CA VAL A 282 -9.73 -5.31 -24.51
C VAL A 282 -9.47 -3.88 -24.05
N LEU A 283 -8.26 -3.35 -24.28
CA LEU A 283 -7.91 -1.99 -23.88
C LEU A 283 -8.68 -0.93 -24.69
N LEU A 284 -8.98 -1.20 -25.96
CA LEU A 284 -9.73 -0.27 -26.82
C LEU A 284 -11.23 -0.23 -26.47
N GLU A 285 -11.78 -1.36 -26.02
CA GLU A 285 -13.20 -1.52 -25.65
C GLU A 285 -13.48 -1.20 -24.17
N GLN A 286 -12.45 -0.93 -23.37
CA GLN A 286 -12.58 -0.58 -21.96
C GLN A 286 -13.52 0.61 -21.76
N THR A 287 -14.52 0.45 -20.88
CA THR A 287 -15.54 1.45 -20.58
C THR A 287 -15.62 1.71 -19.06
N PRO A 288 -15.44 2.97 -18.59
CA PRO A 288 -15.05 4.13 -19.39
C PRO A 288 -13.61 3.99 -19.93
N PRO A 289 -13.32 4.61 -21.07
CA PRO A 289 -11.94 4.67 -21.58
C PRO A 289 -11.04 5.36 -20.56
N THR A 290 -9.78 4.94 -20.52
CA THR A 290 -8.73 5.60 -19.72
C THR A 290 -7.56 6.00 -20.61
N ALA A 291 -6.83 7.04 -20.18
CA ALA A 291 -5.68 7.50 -20.92
C ALA A 291 -4.59 6.41 -21.01
N GLU A 292 -4.39 5.64 -19.95
CA GLU A 292 -3.47 4.51 -19.90
C GLU A 292 -3.88 3.41 -20.89
N ALA A 293 -5.16 3.03 -20.91
CA ALA A 293 -5.64 1.96 -21.79
C ALA A 293 -5.46 2.32 -23.27
N LEU A 294 -5.81 3.55 -23.66
CA LEU A 294 -5.65 4.02 -25.04
C LEU A 294 -4.17 4.17 -25.42
N TYR A 295 -3.31 4.61 -24.48
CA TYR A 295 -1.88 4.69 -24.71
C TYR A 295 -1.26 3.31 -24.93
N ASP A 296 -1.57 2.36 -24.04
CA ASP A 296 -1.07 0.99 -24.10
C ASP A 296 -1.59 0.26 -25.34
N ALA A 297 -2.87 0.47 -25.71
CA ALA A 297 -3.43 -0.06 -26.96
C ALA A 297 -2.62 0.41 -28.18
N GLY A 298 -2.28 1.70 -28.26
CA GLY A 298 -1.47 2.21 -29.36
C GLY A 298 -0.03 1.66 -29.34
N ALA A 299 0.58 1.51 -28.16
CA ALA A 299 1.91 0.91 -28.02
C ALA A 299 1.92 -0.57 -28.48
N ILE A 300 0.92 -1.35 -28.10
CA ILE A 300 0.74 -2.74 -28.55
C ILE A 300 0.53 -2.80 -30.05
N ALA A 301 -0.34 -1.97 -30.62
CA ALA A 301 -0.57 -1.91 -32.06
C ALA A 301 0.71 -1.58 -32.83
N GLY A 302 1.56 -0.69 -32.31
CA GLY A 302 2.89 -0.41 -32.85
C GLY A 302 3.79 -1.65 -32.87
N ARG A 303 3.83 -2.44 -31.79
CA ARG A 303 4.58 -3.72 -31.74
C ARG A 303 4.06 -4.78 -32.70
N LEU A 304 2.76 -4.75 -33.00
CA LEU A 304 2.13 -5.63 -33.99
C LEU A 304 2.36 -5.18 -35.45
N ASP A 305 3.06 -4.06 -35.67
CA ASP A 305 3.20 -3.32 -36.94
C ASP A 305 1.84 -2.91 -37.54
N ARG A 306 0.84 -2.72 -36.68
CA ARG A 306 -0.51 -2.28 -37.04
C ARG A 306 -0.62 -0.76 -36.94
N ARG A 307 0.07 -0.07 -37.84
CA ARG A 307 0.22 1.41 -37.79
C ARG A 307 -1.10 2.18 -37.78
N ARG A 308 -2.09 1.74 -38.58
CA ARG A 308 -3.42 2.38 -38.62
C ARG A 308 -4.12 2.29 -37.26
N ASP A 309 -4.02 1.14 -36.61
CA ASP A 309 -4.63 0.88 -35.32
C ASP A 309 -3.91 1.63 -34.19
N GLN A 310 -2.58 1.73 -34.27
CA GLN A 310 -1.78 2.56 -33.38
C GLN A 310 -2.19 4.03 -33.45
N GLU A 311 -2.28 4.55 -34.68
CA GLU A 311 -2.66 5.93 -34.92
C GLU A 311 -4.10 6.21 -34.44
N ALA A 312 -5.05 5.30 -34.71
CA ALA A 312 -6.43 5.42 -34.23
C ALA A 312 -6.52 5.47 -32.70
N ALA A 313 -5.82 4.56 -31.99
CA ALA A 313 -5.82 4.52 -30.53
C ALA A 313 -5.25 5.81 -29.91
N TRP A 314 -4.12 6.30 -30.44
CA TRP A 314 -3.47 7.50 -29.95
C TRP A 314 -4.16 8.81 -30.39
N GLN A 315 -4.87 8.82 -31.52
CA GLN A 315 -5.76 9.93 -31.87
C GLN A 315 -6.94 10.00 -30.90
N ARG A 316 -7.57 8.87 -30.58
CA ARG A 316 -8.63 8.80 -29.58
C ARG A 316 -8.15 9.25 -28.20
N LEU A 317 -6.96 8.81 -27.77
CA LEU A 317 -6.32 9.28 -26.53
C LEU A 317 -6.24 10.80 -26.46
N ARG A 318 -5.79 11.44 -27.55
CA ARG A 318 -5.64 12.89 -27.60
C ARG A 318 -6.95 13.66 -27.71
N ALA A 319 -7.98 13.04 -28.29
CA ALA A 319 -9.31 13.63 -28.37
C ALA A 319 -10.03 13.59 -27.02
N GLU A 320 -9.94 12.48 -26.31
CA GLU A 320 -10.63 12.28 -25.02
C GLU A 320 -9.84 12.83 -23.82
N PHE A 321 -8.51 12.87 -23.91
CA PHE A 321 -7.62 13.29 -22.82
C PHE A 321 -6.56 14.32 -23.30
N PRO A 322 -6.96 15.48 -23.86
CA PRO A 322 -6.05 16.42 -24.53
C PRO A 322 -4.93 16.99 -23.64
N GLU A 323 -5.20 17.18 -22.34
CA GLU A 323 -4.25 17.73 -21.36
C GLU A 323 -3.45 16.65 -20.61
N HIS A 324 -3.66 15.37 -20.94
CA HIS A 324 -3.02 14.26 -20.24
C HIS A 324 -1.60 14.04 -20.74
N ALA A 325 -0.65 13.77 -19.82
CA ALA A 325 0.76 13.57 -20.17
C ALA A 325 0.97 12.49 -21.25
N LEU A 326 0.21 11.39 -21.19
CA LEU A 326 0.25 10.33 -22.20
C LEU A 326 -0.21 10.77 -23.60
N ALA A 327 -1.13 11.73 -23.70
CA ALA A 327 -1.58 12.26 -24.98
C ALA A 327 -0.44 13.03 -25.68
N HIS A 328 0.34 13.80 -24.92
CA HIS A 328 1.52 14.49 -25.47
C HIS A 328 2.66 13.53 -25.81
N ARG A 329 2.89 12.49 -24.99
CA ARG A 329 3.87 11.43 -25.31
C ARG A 329 3.49 10.70 -26.60
N ALA A 330 2.23 10.32 -26.75
CA ALA A 330 1.73 9.69 -27.97
C ALA A 330 1.89 10.62 -29.19
N ALA A 331 1.62 11.92 -29.04
CA ALA A 331 1.86 12.90 -30.10
C ALA A 331 3.36 13.00 -30.48
N LEU A 332 4.28 12.95 -29.53
CA LEU A 332 5.72 12.95 -29.80
C LEU A 332 6.16 11.70 -30.58
N GLU A 333 5.64 10.53 -30.22
CA GLU A 333 5.91 9.28 -30.94
C GLU A 333 5.37 9.32 -32.38
N LEU A 334 4.14 9.82 -32.58
CA LEU A 334 3.57 10.04 -33.92
C LEU A 334 4.41 11.03 -34.73
N ALA A 335 4.89 12.10 -34.11
CA ALA A 335 5.76 13.09 -34.74
C ALA A 335 7.09 12.46 -35.21
N ASN A 336 7.73 11.67 -34.35
CA ASN A 336 8.96 10.95 -34.67
C ASN A 336 8.74 9.97 -35.82
N ALA A 337 7.64 9.23 -35.81
CA ALA A 337 7.27 8.29 -36.87
C ALA A 337 7.01 9.02 -38.21
N ALA A 338 6.31 10.15 -38.19
CA ALA A 338 6.09 10.99 -39.37
C ALA A 338 7.41 11.56 -39.91
N PHE A 339 8.30 12.05 -39.03
CA PHE A 339 9.59 12.59 -39.42
C PHE A 339 10.48 11.54 -40.12
N LYS A 340 10.53 10.31 -39.58
CA LYS A 340 11.26 9.18 -40.20
C LYS A 340 10.71 8.83 -41.58
N ARG A 341 9.38 8.96 -41.78
CA ARG A 341 8.71 8.77 -43.07
C ARG A 341 8.88 9.97 -44.02
N ARG A 342 9.56 11.04 -43.61
CA ARG A 342 9.71 12.31 -44.32
C ARG A 342 8.40 13.07 -44.54
N ASP A 343 7.35 12.72 -43.81
CA ASP A 343 6.14 13.54 -43.74
C ASP A 343 6.37 14.66 -42.73
N PHE A 344 7.13 15.67 -43.16
CA PHE A 344 7.52 16.77 -42.29
C PHE A 344 6.32 17.65 -41.89
N LYS A 345 5.25 17.67 -42.70
CA LYS A 345 4.04 18.43 -42.37
C LYS A 345 3.34 17.82 -41.16
N GLU A 346 3.13 16.50 -41.20
CA GLU A 346 2.55 15.78 -40.08
C GLU A 346 3.47 15.78 -38.86
N ALA A 347 4.78 15.59 -39.06
CA ALA A 347 5.76 15.65 -37.99
C ALA A 347 5.72 16.98 -37.23
N ALA A 348 5.67 18.11 -37.95
CA ALA A 348 5.58 19.43 -37.34
C ALA A 348 4.27 19.60 -36.53
N ALA A 349 3.13 19.17 -37.07
CA ALA A 349 1.83 19.29 -36.39
C ALA A 349 1.79 18.47 -35.09
N GLN A 350 2.24 17.21 -35.15
CA GLN A 350 2.25 16.33 -33.97
C GLN A 350 3.29 16.78 -32.93
N ALA A 351 4.46 17.25 -33.37
CA ALA A 351 5.48 17.79 -32.47
C ALA A 351 4.99 19.06 -31.76
N GLN A 352 4.26 19.94 -32.46
CA GLN A 352 3.65 21.12 -31.83
C GLN A 352 2.60 20.74 -30.78
N ALA A 353 1.78 19.72 -31.04
CA ALA A 353 0.83 19.20 -30.04
C ALA A 353 1.53 18.59 -28.81
N ALA A 354 2.66 17.89 -29.02
CA ALA A 354 3.45 17.32 -27.94
C ALA A 354 4.17 18.39 -27.08
N ALA A 355 4.50 19.53 -27.66
CA ALA A 355 5.18 20.64 -26.97
C ALA A 355 4.35 21.28 -25.84
N ALA A 356 3.04 21.00 -25.76
CA ALA A 356 2.16 21.43 -24.67
C ALA A 356 2.35 20.62 -23.37
N SER A 357 3.13 19.53 -23.38
CA SER A 357 3.33 18.65 -22.23
C SER A 357 3.77 19.39 -20.96
N THR A 358 3.39 18.93 -19.78
CA THR A 358 3.97 19.42 -18.50
C THR A 358 5.32 18.77 -18.18
N GLU A 359 5.72 17.75 -18.92
CA GLU A 359 7.01 17.06 -18.77
C GLU A 359 8.11 17.78 -19.56
N ALA A 360 9.15 18.25 -18.87
CA ALA A 360 10.23 19.04 -19.48
C ALA A 360 10.96 18.29 -20.61
N GLY A 361 11.23 16.99 -20.43
CA GLY A 361 11.85 16.16 -21.46
C GLY A 361 11.01 16.09 -22.75
N VAL A 362 9.74 15.70 -22.61
CA VAL A 362 8.79 15.60 -23.73
C VAL A 362 8.64 16.94 -24.45
N ARG A 363 8.46 18.04 -23.71
CA ARG A 363 8.39 19.38 -24.32
C ARG A 363 9.63 19.73 -25.13
N ALA A 364 10.81 19.53 -24.55
CA ALA A 364 12.06 19.94 -25.18
C ALA A 364 12.34 19.13 -26.45
N GLU A 365 12.11 17.82 -26.41
CA GLU A 365 12.22 16.96 -27.59
C GLU A 365 11.18 17.31 -28.66
N ALA A 366 9.94 17.55 -28.26
CA ALA A 366 8.88 17.98 -29.16
C ALA A 366 9.20 19.31 -29.85
N LEU A 367 9.68 20.31 -29.12
CA LEU A 367 10.10 21.59 -29.68
C LEU A 367 11.30 21.45 -30.63
N LEU A 368 12.28 20.62 -30.27
CA LEU A 368 13.41 20.31 -31.16
C LEU A 368 12.91 19.70 -32.47
N LEU A 369 12.06 18.68 -32.39
CA LEU A 369 11.53 17.98 -33.55
C LEU A 369 10.64 18.88 -34.41
N ALA A 370 9.82 19.74 -33.80
CA ALA A 370 9.02 20.74 -34.50
C ALA A 370 9.94 21.69 -35.29
N GLY A 371 11.02 22.17 -34.68
CA GLY A 371 12.01 23.01 -35.34
C GLY A 371 12.72 22.30 -36.50
N GLU A 372 13.13 21.05 -36.32
CA GLU A 372 13.75 20.23 -37.36
C GLU A 372 12.78 20.00 -38.54
N ALA A 373 11.52 19.69 -38.27
CA ALA A 373 10.49 19.49 -39.28
C ALA A 373 10.17 20.78 -40.06
N ASP A 374 9.97 21.90 -39.37
CA ASP A 374 9.71 23.19 -39.99
C ASP A 374 10.90 23.69 -40.82
N LEU A 375 12.14 23.39 -40.40
CA LEU A 375 13.34 23.69 -41.20
C LEU A 375 13.36 22.90 -42.51
N LYS A 376 12.98 21.61 -42.50
CA LYS A 376 12.82 20.80 -43.72
C LYS A 376 11.73 21.33 -44.64
N LEU A 377 10.67 21.90 -44.08
CA LEU A 377 9.58 22.57 -44.81
C LEU A 377 9.91 24.01 -45.24
N ARG A 378 11.11 24.52 -44.95
CA ARG A 378 11.51 25.92 -45.20
C ARG A 378 10.64 26.96 -44.47
N ARG A 379 9.95 26.58 -43.40
CA ARG A 379 9.17 27.49 -42.53
C ARG A 379 10.10 28.14 -41.50
N LEU A 380 11.02 28.97 -41.98
CA LEU A 380 12.16 29.45 -41.18
C LEU A 380 11.75 30.22 -39.90
N ALA A 381 10.65 30.98 -39.94
CA ALA A 381 10.16 31.70 -38.77
C ALA A 381 9.66 30.75 -37.67
N ALA A 382 8.89 29.71 -38.05
CA ALA A 382 8.39 28.70 -37.12
C ALA A 382 9.52 27.85 -36.56
N ALA A 383 10.47 27.44 -37.43
CA ALA A 383 11.65 26.69 -37.02
C ALA A 383 12.50 27.45 -35.98
N ALA A 384 12.77 28.74 -36.22
CA ALA A 384 13.52 29.57 -35.28
C ALA A 384 12.81 29.68 -33.93
N LYS A 385 11.50 29.94 -33.93
CA LYS A 385 10.68 30.02 -32.71
C LYS A 385 10.72 28.72 -31.91
N ALA A 386 10.60 27.57 -32.57
CA ALA A 386 10.63 26.26 -31.92
C ALA A 386 12.00 25.97 -31.29
N PHE A 387 13.10 26.22 -32.00
CA PHE A 387 14.44 26.03 -31.47
C PHE A 387 14.75 26.98 -30.29
N GLU A 388 14.30 28.24 -30.35
CA GLU A 388 14.45 29.19 -29.26
C GLU A 388 13.67 28.77 -28.01
N ALA A 389 12.46 28.25 -28.20
CA ALA A 389 11.63 27.76 -27.10
C ALA A 389 12.29 26.61 -26.33
N VAL A 390 13.12 25.76 -26.96
CA VAL A 390 13.91 24.73 -26.25
C VAL A 390 14.78 25.35 -25.14
N GLY A 391 15.35 26.54 -25.39
CA GLY A 391 16.18 27.26 -24.42
C GLY A 391 15.42 27.75 -23.18
N THR A 392 14.08 27.85 -23.26
CA THR A 392 13.21 28.28 -22.15
C THR A 392 12.74 27.13 -21.26
N VAL A 393 12.94 25.88 -21.69
CA VAL A 393 12.54 24.71 -20.90
C VAL A 393 13.58 24.50 -19.79
N ALA A 394 13.10 24.32 -18.55
CA ALA A 394 13.96 24.02 -17.41
C ALA A 394 14.57 22.62 -17.51
N ASN A 395 15.81 22.44 -17.03
CA ASN A 395 16.50 21.14 -16.92
C ASN A 395 16.60 20.33 -18.23
N VAL A 396 16.67 20.99 -19.39
CA VAL A 396 16.83 20.33 -20.69
C VAL A 396 18.16 19.58 -20.76
N GLU A 397 18.12 18.37 -21.27
CA GLU A 397 19.30 17.57 -21.57
C GLU A 397 20.26 18.33 -22.51
N ALA A 398 21.56 18.27 -22.23
CA ALA A 398 22.56 18.99 -23.03
C ALA A 398 22.47 18.62 -24.53
N GLY A 399 22.26 17.35 -24.87
CA GLY A 399 22.12 16.89 -26.26
C GLY A 399 21.00 17.62 -27.00
N VAL A 400 19.80 17.66 -26.41
CA VAL A 400 18.62 18.36 -26.98
C VAL A 400 18.89 19.85 -27.11
N ARG A 401 19.46 20.48 -26.07
CA ARG A 401 19.76 21.92 -26.06
C ARG A 401 20.72 22.31 -27.19
N TYR A 402 21.83 21.59 -27.36
CA TYR A 402 22.84 21.95 -28.35
C TYR A 402 22.42 21.59 -29.78
N ARG A 403 21.62 20.52 -29.97
CA ARG A 403 20.97 20.26 -31.26
C ARG A 403 20.00 21.36 -31.65
N ALA A 404 19.22 21.89 -30.71
CA ALA A 404 18.32 23.02 -30.97
C ALA A 404 19.10 24.29 -31.36
N LEU A 405 20.20 24.59 -30.66
CA LEU A 405 21.08 25.71 -31.02
C LEU A 405 21.72 25.54 -32.41
N ALA A 406 22.14 24.33 -32.77
CA ALA A 406 22.65 24.02 -34.10
C ALA A 406 21.57 24.25 -35.18
N GLY A 407 20.35 23.78 -34.93
CA GLY A 407 19.18 24.02 -35.79
C GLY A 407 18.82 25.50 -35.91
N LEU A 408 18.90 26.26 -34.82
CA LEU A 408 18.70 27.71 -34.81
C LEU A 408 19.77 28.41 -35.66
N GLY A 409 21.03 28.03 -35.52
CA GLY A 409 22.12 28.56 -36.35
C GLY A 409 21.86 28.36 -37.85
N LEU A 410 21.48 27.14 -38.25
CA LEU A 410 21.13 26.83 -39.64
C LEU A 410 19.93 27.64 -40.13
N THR A 411 18.91 27.80 -39.28
CA THR A 411 17.71 28.56 -39.61
C THR A 411 18.04 30.05 -39.81
N ARG A 412 18.81 30.64 -38.90
CA ARG A 412 19.24 32.05 -38.97
C ARG A 412 20.14 32.31 -40.17
N GLU A 413 20.96 31.35 -40.54
CA GLU A 413 21.80 31.45 -41.74
C GLU A 413 20.98 31.45 -43.03
N GLN A 414 19.95 30.60 -43.13
CA GLN A 414 19.02 30.62 -44.26
C GLN A 414 18.21 31.92 -44.34
N GLN A 415 17.96 32.56 -43.20
CA GLN A 415 17.36 33.90 -43.10
C GLN A 415 18.35 35.03 -43.41
N GLN A 416 19.63 34.73 -43.72
CA GLN A 416 20.71 35.71 -43.89
C GLN A 416 20.98 36.57 -42.64
N ASN A 417 20.52 36.13 -41.46
CA ASN A 417 20.86 36.76 -40.18
C ASN A 417 22.20 36.22 -39.67
N TRP A 418 23.29 36.65 -40.33
CA TRP A 418 24.64 36.13 -40.11
C TRP A 418 25.13 36.32 -38.67
N LYS A 419 24.75 37.41 -38.01
CA LYS A 419 25.14 37.69 -36.61
C LYS A 419 24.50 36.69 -35.66
N ALA A 420 23.19 36.44 -35.77
CA ALA A 420 22.50 35.48 -34.92
C ALA A 420 22.93 34.04 -35.21
N ALA A 421 23.17 33.71 -36.49
CA ALA A 421 23.69 32.41 -36.89
C ALA A 421 25.07 32.12 -36.27
N LEU A 422 25.99 33.10 -36.34
CA LEU A 422 27.32 32.97 -35.76
C LEU A 422 27.26 32.74 -34.24
N ALA A 423 26.45 33.52 -33.52
CA ALA A 423 26.30 33.38 -32.07
C ALA A 423 25.79 31.98 -31.67
N ALA A 424 24.82 31.43 -32.41
CA ALA A 424 24.31 30.09 -32.17
C ALA A 424 25.38 29.01 -32.40
N TYR A 425 26.15 29.10 -33.50
CA TYR A 425 27.23 28.15 -33.78
C TYR A 425 28.37 28.22 -32.76
N GLU A 426 28.76 29.42 -32.31
CA GLU A 426 29.79 29.60 -31.29
C GLU A 426 29.37 29.02 -29.93
N ALA A 427 28.09 29.13 -29.57
CA ALA A 427 27.55 28.52 -28.37
C ALA A 427 27.63 26.98 -28.40
N VAL A 428 27.37 26.37 -29.56
CA VAL A 428 27.52 24.92 -29.76
C VAL A 428 28.98 24.50 -29.73
N ALA A 429 29.84 25.19 -30.50
CA ALA A 429 31.27 24.88 -30.63
C ALA A 429 32.03 24.93 -29.29
N SER A 430 31.62 25.82 -28.38
CA SER A 430 32.30 26.03 -27.10
C SER A 430 31.87 25.06 -25.99
N LYS A 431 30.60 24.67 -25.94
CA LYS A 431 30.02 24.00 -24.76
C LYS A 431 29.27 22.70 -25.03
N SER A 432 29.03 22.31 -26.30
CA SER A 432 28.36 21.04 -26.58
C SER A 432 29.17 19.86 -26.02
N PRO A 433 28.57 18.86 -25.36
CA PRO A 433 29.29 17.64 -24.94
C PRO A 433 29.59 16.69 -26.12
N ASP A 434 28.82 16.78 -27.21
CA ASP A 434 29.02 16.02 -28.44
C ASP A 434 30.17 16.62 -29.27
N ALA A 435 31.26 15.85 -29.45
CA ALA A 435 32.45 16.26 -30.19
C ALA A 435 32.19 16.49 -31.68
N THR A 436 31.41 15.61 -32.31
CA THR A 436 31.06 15.73 -33.73
C THR A 436 30.24 17.00 -33.96
N LEU A 437 29.28 17.28 -33.09
CA LEU A 437 28.48 18.50 -33.17
C LEU A 437 29.31 19.76 -32.91
N ARG A 438 30.28 19.72 -31.97
CA ARG A 438 31.21 20.83 -31.74
C ARG A 438 32.03 21.15 -32.98
N ASP A 439 32.65 20.14 -33.58
CA ASP A 439 33.57 20.35 -34.71
C ASP A 439 32.81 20.83 -35.95
N TRP A 440 31.65 20.24 -36.22
CA TRP A 440 30.73 20.76 -37.24
C TRP A 440 30.36 22.23 -37.00
N ALA A 441 30.06 22.62 -35.76
CA ALA A 441 29.68 24.00 -35.44
C ALA A 441 30.86 24.97 -35.59
N LYS A 442 32.10 24.56 -35.30
CA LYS A 442 33.31 25.36 -35.53
C LYS A 442 33.49 25.69 -37.00
N ASP A 443 33.30 24.70 -37.88
CA ASP A 443 33.42 24.88 -39.33
C ASP A 443 32.34 25.83 -39.87
N ARG A 444 31.10 25.68 -39.39
CA ARG A 444 30.00 26.58 -39.75
C ARG A 444 30.23 28.00 -39.24
N ALA A 445 30.69 28.17 -38.00
CA ALA A 445 31.04 29.48 -37.44
C ALA A 445 32.14 30.18 -38.28
N LYS A 446 33.18 29.45 -38.68
CA LYS A 446 34.25 29.98 -39.55
C LYS A 446 33.70 30.45 -40.90
N ALA A 447 32.84 29.66 -41.53
CA ALA A 447 32.22 30.00 -42.81
C ALA A 447 31.33 31.25 -42.72
N VAL A 448 30.51 31.37 -41.66
CA VAL A 448 29.63 32.54 -41.47
C VAL A 448 30.44 33.80 -41.14
N ARG A 449 31.49 33.69 -40.32
CA ARG A 449 32.34 34.84 -39.95
C ARG A 449 32.94 35.56 -41.17
N GLY A 450 33.33 34.81 -42.20
CA GLY A 450 33.80 35.38 -43.46
C GLY A 450 32.75 36.24 -44.17
N ARG A 451 31.47 35.86 -44.10
CA ARG A 451 30.36 36.62 -44.67
C ARG A 451 29.98 37.84 -43.84
N THR A 452 29.99 37.72 -42.51
CA THR A 452 29.69 38.85 -41.61
C THR A 452 30.69 39.99 -41.79
N ASN A 453 31.97 39.68 -41.99
CA ASN A 453 33.03 40.67 -42.23
C ASN A 453 32.88 41.34 -43.60
N ALA A 454 32.52 40.60 -44.64
CA ALA A 454 32.27 41.15 -45.98
C ALA A 454 31.04 42.08 -46.03
N THR A 455 30.04 41.85 -45.17
CA THR A 455 28.82 42.70 -45.09
C THR A 455 29.05 43.98 -44.29
N ARG A 456 30.10 44.05 -43.46
CA ARG A 456 30.50 45.28 -42.73
C ARG A 456 31.44 46.19 -43.52
N ALA A 457 32.07 45.67 -44.56
CA ALA A 457 33.00 46.40 -45.42
C ALA A 457 32.32 47.05 -46.65
N ARG A 458 31.00 46.85 -46.79
CA ARG A 458 30.10 47.56 -47.69
C ARG A 458 29.18 48.43 -46.84
#